data_AF-A0A9J6DJQ1-F1
#
_entry.id   AF-A0A9J6DJQ1-F1
#
_cell.length_a   1.000
_cell.length_b   1.000
_cell.length_c   1.000
_cell.angle_alpha   90.00
_cell.angle_beta   90.00
_cell.angle_gamma   90.00
#
_symmetry.space_group_name_H-M   'P 1'
#
loop_
_entity.id
_entity.type
_entity.pdbx_description
1 polymer ?
#
loop_
_entity_poly.entity_id
_entity_poly.type
_entity_poly.pdbx_seq_one_letter_code
_entity_poly.pdbx_strand_id
1 'polypeptide(L)'
;MPLPDQTAFRRTLDYVSIRHKYGQSAITRIRQFLSASTRLAAFKTHLRFNVTCKSKQLIPKSLQLKHPVKSAFGHQVISKAQRQLLQARIEDCKQTVKRLETDIFFTTRQLEFIMPE
;
A
#
# COMPACT_ATOMS: atom_id res chain seq x y z
N MET A 1 -0.67 -7.95 19.23
CA MET A 1 -0.21 -6.55 19.32
C MET A 1 -1.10 -5.69 18.43
N PRO A 2 -1.83 -4.71 18.97
CA PRO A 2 -2.54 -3.74 18.15
C PRO A 2 -1.53 -2.76 17.53
N LEU A 3 -1.65 -2.49 16.24
CA LEU A 3 -0.88 -1.43 15.57
C LEU A 3 -1.36 -0.07 16.12
N PRO A 4 -0.45 0.85 16.47
CA PRO A 4 -0.84 2.16 16.99
C PRO A 4 -1.65 2.94 15.95
N ASP A 5 -2.67 3.66 16.43
CA ASP A 5 -3.57 4.48 15.63
C ASP A 5 -2.76 5.57 14.87
N GLN A 6 -2.62 5.39 13.55
CA GLN A 6 -1.78 6.22 12.69
C GLN A 6 -2.31 7.66 12.55
N THR A 7 -3.58 7.91 12.90
CA THR A 7 -4.21 9.23 12.77
C THR A 7 -3.84 10.17 13.93
N ALA A 8 -3.63 9.63 15.14
CA ALA A 8 -3.16 10.40 16.29
C ALA A 8 -1.69 10.81 16.16
N PHE A 9 -0.84 9.94 15.58
CA PHE A 9 0.61 10.15 15.48
C PHE A 9 1.01 11.34 14.58
N ARG A 10 0.18 11.69 13.58
CA ARG A 10 0.45 12.82 12.67
C ARG A 10 0.32 14.20 13.33
N ARG A 11 -0.40 14.32 14.44
CA ARG A 11 -0.71 15.61 15.10
C ARG A 11 0.22 15.97 16.26
N THR A 12 1.05 15.05 16.74
CA THR A 12 1.82 15.21 17.98
C THR A 12 3.34 15.31 17.79
N LEU A 13 3.86 15.15 16.58
CA LEU A 13 5.28 15.34 16.29
C LEU A 13 5.61 16.83 16.16
N ASP A 14 6.33 17.36 17.15
CA ASP A 14 6.91 18.70 17.07
C ASP A 14 8.09 18.70 16.08
N TYR A 15 7.76 18.89 14.81
CA TYR A 15 8.75 18.97 13.73
C TYR A 15 9.72 20.14 13.91
N VAL A 16 9.36 21.18 14.66
CA VAL A 16 10.26 22.33 14.91
C VAL A 16 11.36 21.91 15.87
N SER A 17 11.00 21.34 17.03
CA SER A 17 11.96 20.83 18.00
C SER A 17 12.84 19.72 17.44
N ILE A 18 12.28 18.80 16.65
CA ILE A 18 13.05 17.72 16.03
C ILE A 18 14.02 18.27 15.00
N ARG A 19 13.60 19.25 14.19
CA ARG A 19 14.49 19.88 13.21
C ARG A 19 15.64 20.60 13.89
N HIS A 20 15.36 21.26 15.01
CA HIS A 20 16.39 21.95 15.80
C HIS A 20 17.39 20.96 16.41
N LYS A 21 16.94 19.83 16.95
CA LYS A 21 17.79 18.84 17.63
C LYS A 21 18.55 17.90 16.69
N TYR A 22 17.92 17.49 15.58
CA TYR A 22 18.42 16.42 14.70
C TYR A 22 18.58 16.84 13.23
N GLY A 23 18.24 18.09 12.89
CA GLY A 23 18.43 18.65 11.57
C GLY A 23 17.34 18.28 10.55
N GLN A 24 17.52 18.79 9.33
CA GLN A 24 16.54 18.63 8.24
C GLN A 24 16.47 17.19 7.70
N SER A 25 17.58 16.43 7.77
CA SER A 25 17.65 15.04 7.32
C SER A 25 16.72 14.13 8.14
N ALA A 26 16.64 14.33 9.45
CA ALA A 26 15.71 13.62 10.33
C ALA A 26 14.24 13.84 9.91
N ILE A 27 13.86 15.09 9.66
CA ILE A 27 12.51 15.45 9.23
C ILE A 27 12.14 14.78 7.91
N THR A 28 13.07 14.77 6.95
CA THR A 28 12.85 14.10 5.66
C THR A 28 12.58 12.61 5.84
N ARG A 29 13.36 11.93 6.69
CA ARG A 29 13.17 10.51 6.98
C ARG A 29 11.88 10.21 7.73
N ILE A 30 11.49 11.06 8.69
CA ILE A 30 10.19 10.93 9.37
C ILE A 30 9.05 11.03 8.35
N ARG A 31 9.11 11.99 7.42
CA ARG A 31 8.09 12.13 6.36
C ARG A 31 8.06 10.92 5.43
N GLN A 32 9.23 10.38 5.06
CA GLN A 32 9.33 9.15 4.28
C GLN A 32 8.67 7.97 5.00
N PHE A 33 8.98 7.78 6.29
CA PHE A 33 8.37 6.76 7.13
C PHE A 33 6.85 6.89 7.19
N LEU A 34 6.33 8.10 7.45
CA LEU A 34 4.89 8.35 7.54
C LEU A 34 4.19 8.10 6.20
N SER A 35 4.80 8.54 5.10
CA SER A 35 4.28 8.32 3.74
C SER A 35 4.24 6.83 3.41
N ALA A 36 5.33 6.10 3.64
CA ALA A 36 5.42 4.66 3.42
C ALA A 36 4.40 3.89 4.28
N SER A 37 4.25 4.26 5.55
CA SER A 37 3.27 3.66 6.48
C SER A 37 1.82 3.88 6.03
N THR A 38 1.52 5.09 5.58
CA THR A 38 0.18 5.43 5.04
C THR A 38 -0.11 4.62 3.78
N ARG A 39 0.86 4.54 2.87
CA ARG A 39 0.75 3.74 1.64
C ARG A 39 0.60 2.26 1.96
N LEU A 40 1.34 1.74 2.95
CA LEU A 40 1.24 0.34 3.36
C LEU A 40 -0.19 0.01 3.82
N ALA A 41 -0.79 0.86 4.65
CA ALA A 41 -2.17 0.68 5.11
C ALA A 41 -3.17 0.67 3.93
N ALA A 42 -3.00 1.59 2.97
CA ALA A 42 -3.84 1.63 1.77
C ALA A 42 -3.68 0.36 0.93
N PHE A 43 -2.46 -0.09 0.66
CA PHE A 43 -2.21 -1.30 -0.13
C PHE A 43 -2.66 -2.59 0.57
N LYS A 44 -2.58 -2.67 1.90
CA LYS A 44 -3.19 -3.77 2.67
C LYS A 44 -4.71 -3.81 2.50
N THR A 45 -5.35 -2.64 2.50
CA THR A 45 -6.79 -2.51 2.23
C THR A 45 -7.13 -2.94 0.81
N HIS A 46 -6.38 -2.48 -0.19
CA HIS A 46 -6.56 -2.88 -1.60
C HIS A 46 -6.38 -4.39 -1.79
N LEU A 47 -5.35 -4.98 -1.18
CA LEU A 47 -5.11 -6.42 -1.24
C LEU A 47 -6.29 -7.20 -0.66
N ARG A 48 -6.78 -6.81 0.53
CA ARG A 48 -7.95 -7.43 1.15
C ARG A 48 -9.17 -7.35 0.25
N PHE A 49 -9.43 -6.18 -0.34
CA PHE A 49 -10.54 -5.99 -1.28
C PHE A 49 -10.41 -6.90 -2.50
N ASN A 50 -9.26 -6.93 -3.17
CA ASN A 50 -9.03 -7.74 -4.37
C ASN A 50 -9.14 -9.24 -4.08
N VAL A 51 -8.57 -9.71 -2.96
CA VAL A 51 -8.69 -11.11 -2.52
C VAL A 51 -10.15 -11.46 -2.22
N THR A 52 -10.89 -10.55 -1.59
CA THR A 52 -12.34 -10.73 -1.34
C THR A 52 -13.10 -10.85 -2.66
N CYS A 53 -12.84 -9.97 -3.63
CA CYS A 53 -13.44 -10.06 -4.97
C CYS A 53 -13.14 -11.41 -5.62
N LYS A 54 -11.88 -11.88 -5.59
CA LYS A 54 -11.50 -13.17 -6.13
C LYS A 54 -12.26 -14.32 -5.45
N SER A 55 -12.36 -14.31 -4.12
CA SER A 55 -13.07 -15.35 -3.35
C SER A 55 -14.55 -15.41 -3.67
N LYS A 56 -15.18 -14.26 -3.92
CA LYS A 56 -16.59 -14.14 -4.30
C LYS A 56 -16.84 -14.25 -5.80
N GLN A 57 -15.82 -14.57 -6.59
CA GLN A 57 -15.87 -14.61 -8.06
C GLN A 57 -16.36 -13.30 -8.71
N LEU A 58 -16.11 -12.16 -8.05
CA LEU A 58 -16.46 -10.82 -8.52
C LEU A 58 -15.27 -10.17 -9.23
N ILE A 59 -15.55 -9.41 -10.30
CA ILE A 59 -14.56 -8.57 -10.97
C ILE A 59 -14.79 -7.11 -10.58
N PRO A 60 -13.82 -6.44 -9.93
CA PRO A 60 -13.91 -5.01 -9.63
C PRO A 60 -14.21 -4.18 -10.89
N LYS A 61 -15.02 -3.12 -10.76
CA LYS A 61 -15.37 -2.23 -11.90
C LYS A 61 -14.13 -1.69 -12.63
N SER A 62 -13.07 -1.39 -11.89
CA SER A 62 -11.78 -0.92 -12.43
C SER A 62 -11.00 -1.97 -13.24
N LEU A 63 -11.46 -3.22 -13.27
CA LEU A 63 -10.90 -4.33 -14.04
C LEU A 63 -11.86 -4.85 -15.11
N GLN A 64 -13.07 -4.28 -15.22
CA GLN A 64 -14.03 -4.69 -16.22
C GLN A 64 -13.61 -4.18 -17.60
N LEU A 65 -13.20 -5.11 -18.46
CA LEU A 65 -12.93 -4.85 -19.87
C LEU A 65 -14.24 -4.70 -20.65
N LYS A 66 -14.26 -3.79 -21.63
CA LYS A 66 -15.35 -3.68 -22.60
C LYS A 66 -15.42 -4.96 -23.45
N HIS A 67 -16.62 -5.33 -23.89
CA HIS A 67 -16.85 -6.46 -24.78
C HIS A 67 -16.98 -5.96 -26.23
N PRO A 68 -15.90 -5.97 -27.02
CA PRO A 68 -15.96 -5.51 -28.41
C PRO A 68 -16.73 -6.48 -29.32
N VAL A 69 -16.78 -7.77 -28.96
CA VAL A 69 -17.44 -8.82 -29.74
C VAL A 69 -18.50 -9.51 -28.88
N LYS A 70 -19.76 -9.48 -29.32
CA LYS A 70 -20.92 -10.08 -28.64
C LYS A 70 -21.08 -11.58 -28.88
N SER A 71 -19.98 -12.30 -29.14
CA SER A 71 -19.99 -13.75 -29.32
C SER A 71 -19.76 -14.46 -27.98
N ALA A 72 -20.28 -15.69 -27.85
CA ALA A 72 -20.05 -16.51 -26.65
C ALA A 72 -18.55 -16.72 -26.37
N PHE A 73 -17.76 -16.94 -27.43
CA PHE A 73 -16.31 -17.03 -27.33
C PHE A 73 -15.67 -15.72 -26.86
N GLY A 74 -16.10 -14.57 -27.40
CA GLY A 74 -15.64 -13.26 -26.96
C GLY A 74 -15.91 -13.01 -25.47
N HIS A 75 -17.09 -13.40 -24.98
CA HIS A 75 -17.41 -13.31 -23.56
C HIS A 75 -16.50 -14.19 -22.69
N GLN A 76 -16.20 -15.42 -23.13
CA GLN A 76 -15.28 -16.32 -22.42
C GLN A 76 -13.86 -15.74 -22.35
N VAL A 77 -13.34 -15.23 -23.46
CA VAL A 77 -12.01 -14.61 -23.52
C VAL A 77 -11.92 -13.41 -22.58
N ILE A 78 -12.91 -12.52 -22.61
CA ILE A 78 -12.94 -11.35 -21.72
C ILE A 78 -13.04 -11.78 -20.25
N SER A 79 -13.89 -12.75 -19.92
CA SER A 79 -14.01 -13.25 -18.54
C SER A 79 -12.67 -13.83 -18.04
N LYS A 80 -11.97 -14.60 -18.88
CA LYS A 80 -10.64 -15.13 -18.55
C LYS A 80 -9.62 -14.00 -18.34
N ALA A 81 -9.60 -13.02 -19.23
CA ALA A 81 -8.69 -11.87 -19.12
C ALA A 81 -8.94 -11.05 -17.85
N GLN A 82 -10.20 -10.75 -17.52
CA GLN A 82 -10.57 -10.03 -16.30
C GLN A 82 -10.12 -10.76 -15.03
N ARG A 83 -10.26 -12.09 -14.98
CA ARG A 83 -9.78 -12.92 -13.87
C ARG A 83 -8.25 -12.91 -13.76
N GLN A 84 -7.55 -12.98 -14.89
CA GLN A 84 -6.09 -12.87 -14.93
C GLN A 84 -5.61 -11.49 -14.45
N LEU A 85 -6.28 -10.41 -14.86
CA LEU A 85 -5.97 -9.06 -14.38
C LEU A 85 -6.20 -8.91 -12.87
N LEU A 86 -7.27 -9.50 -12.32
CA LEU A 86 -7.48 -9.51 -10.88
C LEU A 86 -6.36 -10.26 -10.15
N GLN A 87 -5.93 -11.39 -10.70
CA GLN A 87 -4.82 -12.15 -10.13
C GLN A 87 -3.51 -11.36 -10.18
N ALA A 88 -3.18 -10.75 -11.31
CA ALA A 88 -1.99 -9.89 -11.45
C ALA A 88 -2.02 -8.75 -10.44
N ARG A 89 -3.16 -8.07 -10.30
CA ARG A 89 -3.33 -6.97 -9.33
C ARG A 89 -3.17 -7.42 -7.88
N ILE A 90 -3.57 -8.64 -7.54
CA ILE A 90 -3.33 -9.22 -6.20
C ILE A 90 -1.82 -9.40 -5.98
N GLU A 91 -1.10 -9.96 -6.95
CA GLU A 91 0.35 -10.16 -6.83
C GLU A 91 1.11 -8.83 -6.77
N ASP A 92 0.74 -7.84 -7.59
CA ASP A 92 1.30 -6.48 -7.52
C ASP A 92 1.10 -5.85 -6.14
N CYS A 93 -0.10 -6.02 -5.56
CA CYS A 93 -0.39 -5.53 -4.21
C CYS A 93 0.48 -6.23 -3.16
N LYS A 94 0.63 -7.57 -3.24
CA LYS A 94 1.49 -8.33 -2.31
C LYS A 94 2.95 -7.89 -2.43
N GLN A 95 3.46 -7.74 -3.64
CA GLN A 95 4.84 -7.30 -3.86
C GLN A 95 5.05 -5.87 -3.34
N THR A 96 4.08 -4.98 -3.57
CA THR A 96 4.15 -3.60 -3.07
C THR A 96 4.08 -3.55 -1.54
N VAL A 97 3.24 -4.37 -0.91
CA VAL A 97 3.18 -4.51 0.56
C VAL A 97 4.54 -4.93 1.10
N LYS A 98 5.13 -6.00 0.56
CA LYS A 98 6.46 -6.48 0.97
C LYS A 98 7.53 -5.39 0.84
N ARG A 99 7.56 -4.68 -0.30
CA ARG A 99 8.50 -3.57 -0.50
C ARG A 99 8.32 -2.47 0.54
N LEU A 100 7.08 -2.04 0.78
CA LEU A 100 6.80 -0.98 1.75
C LEU A 100 7.14 -1.41 3.19
N GLU A 101 6.92 -2.68 3.55
CA GLU A 101 7.35 -3.22 4.84
C GLU A 101 8.87 -3.15 5.00
N THR A 102 9.62 -3.51 3.94
CA THR A 102 11.07 -3.37 3.90
C THR A 102 11.53 -1.91 3.98
N ASP A 103 10.91 -1.01 3.21
CA ASP A 103 11.24 0.43 3.23
C ASP A 103 11.01 1.04 4.61
N ILE A 104 9.90 0.68 5.26
CA ILE A 104 9.58 1.10 6.62
C ILE A 104 10.64 0.59 7.59
N PHE A 105 10.98 -0.71 7.53
CA PHE A 105 12.02 -1.29 8.39
C PHE A 105 13.35 -0.53 8.30
N PHE A 106 13.85 -0.28 7.07
CA PHE A 106 15.10 0.45 6.89
C PHE A 106 15.00 1.91 7.34
N THR A 107 13.89 2.58 7.05
CA THR A 107 13.70 3.98 7.47
C THR A 107 13.62 4.08 9.00
N THR A 108 12.98 3.13 9.67
CA THR A 108 12.94 3.05 11.13
C THR A 108 14.34 2.88 11.71
N ARG A 109 15.15 1.95 11.19
CA ARG A 109 16.55 1.78 11.63
C ARG A 109 17.40 3.03 11.46
N GLN A 110 17.21 3.75 10.35
CA GLN A 110 17.92 5.02 10.13
C GLN A 110 17.46 6.12 11.09
N LEU A 111 16.17 6.16 11.44
CA LEU A 111 15.64 7.10 12.42
C LEU A 111 16.15 6.79 13.83
N GLU A 112 16.20 5.51 14.24
CA GLU A 112 16.80 5.07 15.51
C GLU A 112 18.26 5.52 15.62
N PHE A 113 19.03 5.46 14.52
CA PHE A 113 20.42 5.92 14.52
C PHE A 113 20.57 7.44 14.60
N ILE A 114 19.67 8.21 13.96
CA ILE A 114 19.73 9.69 13.94
C ILE A 114 19.18 10.29 15.23
N MET A 115 18.19 9.62 15.83
CA MET A 115 17.53 10.02 17.06
C MET A 115 17.69 8.94 18.13
N PRO A 116 18.92 8.68 18.62
CA PRO A 116 19.10 7.85 19.81
C PRO A 116 18.43 8.55 21.00
N GLU A 117 17.88 7.76 21.92
CA GLU A 117 17.15 8.23 23.12
C GLU A 117 17.95 9.26 23.92
#